data_AF-A0A949YQM4-F1
#
_entry.id   AF-A0A949YQM4-F1
#
_cell.length_a   1.000
_cell.length_b   1.000
_cell.length_c   1.000
_cell.angle_alpha   90.00
_cell.angle_beta   90.00
_cell.angle_gamma   90.00
#
_symmetry.space_group_name_H-M   'P 1'
#
loop_
_entity.id
_entity.type
_entity.pdbx_description
1 polymer ?
#
loop_
_entity_poly.entity_id
_entity_poly.type
_entity_poly.pdbx_seq_one_letter_code
_entity_poly.pdbx_strand_id
1 'polypeptide(L)'
;MDNDPRSPLFDPQLDTSHQLSTSRLPAVLPIEAIGWHQRLVVNPLVAILSSLAGVALIQHALRTRNLALFGTGVGVLFLSLLLIQFHCRDCGATGWYLHASRHACAAVVARWRQNVLARAGWSARTQLLVWSYVMVFGLLGYAVFTLSRM
;
A
#
# COMPACT_ATOMS: atom_id res chain seq x y z
N MET A 1 23.38 -22.66 56.38
CA MET A 1 23.89 -21.61 55.47
C MET A 1 23.81 -22.20 54.07
N ASP A 2 22.63 -22.13 53.47
CA ASP A 2 22.37 -22.68 52.14
C ASP A 2 22.74 -21.63 51.09
N ASN A 3 23.79 -21.93 50.33
CA ASN A 3 24.12 -21.22 49.09
C ASN A 3 23.48 -21.99 47.94
N ASP A 4 22.33 -21.53 47.46
CA ASP A 4 21.67 -22.05 46.27
C ASP A 4 22.24 -21.35 45.02
N PRO A 5 22.95 -22.06 44.12
CA PRO A 5 23.66 -21.47 42.98
C PRO A 5 22.74 -21.14 41.77
N ARG A 6 21.42 -21.08 41.94
CA ARG A 6 20.44 -20.90 40.85
C ARG A 6 19.61 -19.61 40.90
N SER A 7 20.05 -18.58 41.62
CA SER A 7 19.42 -17.26 41.47
C SER A 7 19.97 -16.59 40.21
N PRO A 8 19.17 -16.38 39.14
CA PRO A 8 19.59 -15.51 38.05
C PRO A 8 19.86 -14.14 38.67
N LEU A 9 21.12 -13.72 38.60
CA LEU A 9 21.60 -12.46 39.12
C LEU A 9 20.98 -11.36 38.25
N PHE A 10 19.82 -10.87 38.69
CA PHE A 10 19.19 -9.70 38.10
C PHE A 10 20.13 -8.53 38.33
N ASP A 11 20.86 -8.14 37.30
CA ASP A 11 21.79 -7.02 37.32
C ASP A 11 21.08 -5.78 36.75
N PRO A 12 20.60 -4.87 37.62
CA PRO A 12 19.88 -3.69 37.17
C PRO A 12 20.76 -2.79 36.30
N GLN A 13 22.09 -2.87 36.36
CA GLN A 13 22.96 -2.03 35.56
C GLN A 13 23.16 -2.57 34.14
N LEU A 14 23.16 -3.90 33.95
CA LEU A 14 23.23 -4.50 32.61
C LEU A 14 21.86 -4.50 31.89
N ASP A 15 20.77 -4.75 32.62
CA ASP A 15 19.43 -4.91 32.03
C ASP A 15 18.73 -3.59 31.69
N THR A 16 19.23 -2.45 32.19
CA THR A 16 18.63 -1.12 31.92
C THR A 16 19.06 -0.53 30.55
N SER A 17 20.04 -1.14 29.88
CA SER A 17 20.50 -0.67 28.56
C SER A 17 19.46 -0.82 27.44
N HIS A 18 18.43 -1.65 27.64
CA HIS A 18 17.36 -1.84 26.65
C HIS A 18 16.19 -0.84 26.74
N GLN A 19 16.06 -0.07 27.84
CA GLN A 19 14.93 0.86 28.04
C GLN A 19 15.25 2.32 27.70
N LEU A 20 16.53 2.70 27.56
CA LEU A 20 16.96 4.09 27.37
C LEU A 20 17.09 4.56 25.91
N SER A 21 16.74 3.73 24.92
CA SER A 21 16.72 4.13 23.50
C SER A 21 15.43 4.84 23.07
N THR A 22 14.66 5.37 24.03
CA THR A 22 13.41 6.11 23.82
C THR A 22 13.62 7.64 23.73
N SER A 23 14.83 8.13 24.01
CA SER A 23 15.10 9.57 24.21
C SER A 23 15.78 10.29 23.03
N ARG A 24 15.99 9.61 21.89
CA ARG A 24 16.47 10.21 20.63
C ARG A 24 15.55 9.89 19.45
N LEU A 25 14.25 10.01 19.64
CA LEU A 25 13.39 10.16 18.47
C LEU A 25 13.62 11.56 17.90
N PRO A 26 13.98 11.73 16.62
CA PRO A 26 13.63 12.96 15.96
C PRO A 26 12.10 13.10 16.08
N ALA A 27 11.63 14.22 16.61
CA ALA A 27 10.20 14.51 16.76
C ALA A 27 9.42 14.45 15.44
N VAL A 28 10.14 14.40 14.31
CA VAL A 28 9.64 14.28 12.95
C VAL A 28 10.45 13.19 12.24
N LEU A 29 9.87 12.00 12.03
CA LEU A 29 10.45 11.06 11.08
C LEU A 29 10.16 11.55 9.65
N PRO A 30 11.17 11.70 8.78
CA PRO A 30 10.94 12.01 7.38
C PRO A 30 10.20 10.85 6.72
N ILE A 31 8.98 11.13 6.25
CA ILE A 31 8.04 10.17 5.64
C ILE A 31 8.70 9.38 4.50
N GLU A 32 9.62 10.03 3.77
CA GLU A 32 10.37 9.45 2.66
C GLU A 32 11.36 8.35 3.09
N ALA A 33 11.94 8.45 4.29
CA ALA A 33 12.88 7.45 4.81
C ALA A 33 12.19 6.18 5.32
N ILE A 34 10.93 6.32 5.77
CA ILE A 34 10.12 5.20 6.26
C ILE A 34 9.67 4.29 5.11
N GLY A 35 9.42 4.86 3.92
CA GLY A 35 8.90 4.13 2.77
C GLY A 35 9.73 2.89 2.38
N TRP A 36 11.06 2.95 2.52
CA TRP A 36 11.97 1.84 2.23
C TRP A 36 11.93 0.69 3.24
N HIS A 37 11.39 0.94 4.44
CA HIS A 37 11.29 -0.01 5.54
C HIS A 37 9.90 -0.65 5.65
N GLN A 38 8.92 -0.13 4.89
CA GLN A 38 7.55 -0.61 4.82
C GLN A 38 7.41 -1.82 3.89
N ARG A 39 6.61 -2.81 4.30
CA ARG A 39 6.20 -3.94 3.47
C ARG A 39 4.74 -3.79 3.08
N LEU A 40 4.50 -3.08 1.99
CA LEU A 40 3.16 -2.79 1.47
C LEU A 40 2.87 -3.68 0.25
N VAL A 41 1.63 -4.18 0.18
CA VAL A 41 1.07 -4.85 -1.00
C VAL A 41 0.00 -3.96 -1.58
N VAL A 42 0.11 -3.61 -2.85
CA VAL A 42 -0.91 -2.85 -3.57
C VAL A 42 -2.06 -3.78 -3.95
N ASN A 43 -3.28 -3.42 -3.56
CA ASN A 43 -4.51 -4.12 -3.90
C ASN A 43 -5.34 -3.28 -4.90
N PRO A 44 -5.34 -3.64 -6.19
CA PRO A 44 -6.06 -2.91 -7.24
C PRO A 44 -7.51 -3.39 -7.42
N LEU A 45 -8.01 -4.36 -6.66
CA LEU A 45 -9.26 -5.05 -6.98
C LEU A 45 -10.46 -4.09 -7.12
N VAL A 46 -10.59 -3.14 -6.21
CA VAL A 46 -11.67 -2.14 -6.27
C VAL A 46 -11.50 -1.20 -7.46
N ALA A 47 -10.27 -0.80 -7.78
CA ALA A 47 -9.98 -0.02 -8.98
C ALA A 47 -10.36 -0.79 -10.27
N ILE A 48 -10.11 -2.11 -10.31
CA ILE A 48 -10.47 -2.96 -11.44
C ILE A 48 -11.98 -3.05 -11.62
N LEU A 49 -12.71 -3.36 -10.55
CA LEU A 49 -14.18 -3.44 -10.59
C LEU A 49 -14.82 -2.11 -10.99
N SER A 50 -14.33 -1.01 -10.41
CA SER A 50 -14.77 0.35 -10.78
C SER A 50 -14.48 0.66 -12.25
N SER A 51 -13.31 0.26 -12.75
CA SER A 51 -12.94 0.46 -14.16
C SER A 51 -13.89 -0.29 -15.10
N LEU A 52 -14.21 -1.56 -14.79
CA LEU A 52 -15.15 -2.36 -15.56
C LEU A 52 -16.55 -1.73 -15.59
N ALA A 53 -17.02 -1.22 -14.44
CA ALA A 53 -18.29 -0.49 -14.36
C ALA A 53 -18.26 0.78 -15.21
N GLY A 54 -17.16 1.55 -15.18
CA GLY A 54 -16.98 2.74 -16.01
C GLY A 54 -17.03 2.43 -17.51
N VAL A 55 -16.36 1.36 -17.95
CA VAL A 55 -16.42 0.91 -19.34
C VAL A 55 -17.83 0.49 -19.75
N ALA A 56 -18.52 -0.27 -18.91
CA ALA A 56 -19.89 -0.69 -19.17
C ALA A 56 -20.83 0.52 -19.30
N LEU A 57 -20.67 1.54 -18.45
CA LEU A 57 -21.40 2.80 -18.55
C LEU A 57 -21.12 3.53 -19.86
N ILE A 58 -19.86 3.62 -20.28
CA ILE A 58 -19.49 4.24 -21.56
C ILE A 58 -20.13 3.49 -22.73
N GLN A 59 -20.04 2.16 -22.75
CA GLN A 59 -20.67 1.36 -23.81
C GLN A 59 -22.18 1.56 -23.85
N HIS A 60 -22.82 1.58 -22.69
CA HIS A 60 -24.26 1.84 -22.60
C HIS A 60 -24.61 3.25 -23.09
N ALA A 61 -23.84 4.25 -22.67
CA ALA A 61 -24.00 5.64 -23.07
C ALA A 61 -23.87 5.84 -24.59
N LEU A 62 -22.91 5.16 -25.22
CA LEU A 62 -22.72 5.20 -26.67
C LEU A 62 -23.92 4.59 -27.42
N ARG A 63 -24.47 3.48 -26.92
CA ARG A 63 -25.68 2.84 -27.50
C ARG A 63 -26.91 3.73 -27.37
N THR A 64 -27.09 4.39 -26.23
CA THR A 64 -28.26 5.25 -25.97
C THR A 64 -28.04 6.70 -26.40
N ARG A 65 -26.86 7.05 -26.94
CA ARG A 65 -26.44 8.42 -27.27
C ARG A 65 -26.61 9.42 -26.11
N ASN A 66 -26.38 8.95 -24.89
CA ASN A 66 -26.58 9.75 -23.69
C ASN A 66 -25.24 10.34 -23.20
N LEU A 67 -25.03 11.62 -23.46
CA LEU A 67 -23.78 12.31 -23.12
C LEU A 67 -23.51 12.37 -21.61
N ALA A 68 -24.57 12.48 -20.79
CA ALA A 68 -24.41 12.52 -19.34
C ALA A 68 -23.89 11.19 -18.79
N LEU A 69 -24.42 10.06 -19.27
CA LEU A 69 -23.92 8.73 -18.91
C LEU A 69 -22.48 8.51 -19.38
N PHE A 70 -22.12 9.04 -20.56
CA PHE A 70 -20.76 8.98 -21.06
C PHE A 70 -19.80 9.74 -20.12
N GLY A 71 -20.16 10.97 -19.75
CA GLY A 71 -19.40 11.76 -18.78
C GLY A 71 -19.25 11.06 -17.43
N THR A 72 -20.31 10.46 -16.91
CA THR A 72 -20.27 9.66 -15.68
C THR A 72 -19.32 8.47 -15.82
N GLY A 73 -19.37 7.73 -16.93
CA GLY A 73 -18.47 6.60 -17.16
C GLY A 73 -16.99 7.01 -17.22
N VAL A 74 -16.68 8.12 -17.89
CA VAL A 74 -15.32 8.70 -17.89
C VAL A 74 -14.90 9.14 -16.49
N GLY A 75 -15.80 9.77 -15.74
CA GLY A 75 -15.56 10.15 -14.34
C GLY A 75 -15.26 8.94 -13.45
N VAL A 76 -16.02 7.86 -13.61
CA VAL A 76 -15.79 6.59 -12.90
C VAL A 76 -14.42 6.01 -13.25
N LEU A 77 -14.03 5.99 -14.52
CA LEU A 77 -12.67 5.55 -14.92
C LEU A 77 -11.58 6.38 -14.26
N PHE A 78 -11.73 7.70 -14.18
CA PHE A 78 -10.75 8.56 -13.53
C PHE A 78 -10.68 8.28 -12.01
N LEU A 79 -11.84 8.21 -11.35
CA LEU A 79 -11.92 7.90 -9.92
C LEU A 79 -11.33 6.52 -9.58
N SER A 80 -11.43 5.55 -10.50
CA SER A 80 -10.88 4.20 -10.34
C SER A 80 -9.40 4.21 -9.99
N LEU A 81 -8.62 5.16 -10.53
CA LEU A 81 -7.20 5.29 -10.22
C LEU A 81 -6.93 5.70 -8.77
N LEU A 82 -7.88 6.39 -8.13
CA LEU A 82 -7.80 6.80 -6.73
C LEU A 82 -8.26 5.69 -5.77
N LEU A 83 -8.94 4.67 -6.29
CA LEU A 83 -9.49 3.53 -5.55
C LEU A 83 -8.46 2.42 -5.27
N ILE A 84 -7.19 2.67 -5.56
CA ILE A 84 -6.11 1.71 -5.31
C ILE A 84 -5.85 1.65 -3.80
N GLN A 85 -5.90 0.44 -3.24
CA GLN A 85 -5.69 0.20 -1.83
C GLN A 85 -4.28 -0.34 -1.56
N PHE A 86 -3.82 -0.20 -0.32
CA PHE A 86 -2.63 -0.87 0.18
C PHE A 86 -3.01 -1.81 1.33
N HIS A 87 -2.19 -2.83 1.53
CA HIS A 87 -2.23 -3.73 2.68
C HIS A 87 -0.83 -3.81 3.30
N CYS A 88 -0.71 -3.52 4.60
CA CYS A 88 0.53 -3.64 5.35
C CYS A 88 0.76 -5.09 5.78
N ARG A 89 1.86 -5.72 5.36
CA ARG A 89 2.17 -7.11 5.71
C ARG A 89 2.58 -7.31 7.16
N ASP A 90 2.94 -6.25 7.87
CA ASP A 90 3.41 -6.36 9.25
C ASP A 90 2.27 -6.26 10.27
N CYS A 91 1.32 -5.36 10.05
CA CYS A 91 0.20 -5.13 10.98
C CYS A 91 -1.17 -5.50 10.41
N GLY A 92 -1.25 -5.89 9.13
CA GLY A 92 -2.50 -6.22 8.45
C GLY A 92 -3.36 -5.01 8.07
N ALA A 93 -2.96 -3.79 8.41
CA ALA A 93 -3.75 -2.59 8.13
C ALA A 93 -3.97 -2.40 6.62
N THR A 94 -5.19 -2.02 6.25
CA THR A 94 -5.59 -1.69 4.88
C THR A 94 -5.98 -0.22 4.78
N GLY A 95 -5.74 0.40 3.63
CA GLY A 95 -6.17 1.78 3.38
C GLY A 95 -5.96 2.21 1.94
N TRP A 96 -6.22 3.47 1.65
CA TRP A 96 -5.96 4.03 0.31
C TRP A 96 -4.48 4.24 0.06
N TYR A 97 -4.00 3.87 -1.12
CA TYR A 97 -2.58 3.97 -1.49
C TYR A 97 -2.04 5.41 -1.37
N LEU A 98 -2.88 6.42 -1.64
CA LEU A 98 -2.54 7.84 -1.45
C LEU A 98 -2.09 8.18 -0.01
N HIS A 99 -2.56 7.40 0.97
CA HIS A 99 -2.20 7.55 2.38
C HIS A 99 -1.14 6.53 2.83
N ALA A 100 -0.66 5.66 1.94
CA ALA A 100 0.29 4.60 2.30
C ALA A 100 1.62 5.16 2.81
N SER A 101 2.08 6.29 2.28
CA SER A 101 3.31 6.96 2.74
C SER A 101 3.21 7.38 4.21
N ARG A 102 2.02 7.71 4.71
CA ARG A 102 1.78 8.14 6.09
C ARG A 102 1.64 6.97 7.07
N HIS A 103 1.56 5.73 6.60
CA HIS A 103 1.34 4.57 7.46
C HIS A 103 2.65 4.11 8.14
N ALA A 104 2.77 4.28 9.45
CA ALA A 104 3.91 3.77 10.21
C ALA A 104 3.44 2.82 11.33
N CYS A 105 3.74 1.53 11.20
CA CYS A 105 3.47 0.55 12.26
C CYS A 105 4.72 0.32 13.13
N ALA A 106 4.54 -0.24 14.33
CA ALA A 106 5.63 -0.48 15.27
C ALA A 106 6.78 -1.30 14.68
N ALA A 107 6.47 -2.30 13.85
CA ALA A 107 7.48 -3.13 13.16
C ALA A 107 8.30 -2.35 12.13
N VAL A 108 7.68 -1.41 11.42
CA VAL A 108 8.37 -0.53 10.46
C VAL A 108 9.31 0.43 11.20
N VAL A 109 8.84 1.01 12.32
CA VAL A 109 9.66 1.89 13.15
C VAL A 109 10.85 1.12 13.75
N ALA A 110 10.64 -0.12 14.22
CA ALA A 110 11.70 -0.98 14.74
C ALA A 110 12.78 -1.26 13.68
N ARG A 111 12.37 -1.57 12.44
CA ARG A 111 13.32 -1.80 11.33
C ARG A 111 14.06 -0.55 10.90
N TRP A 112 13.39 0.59 10.84
CA TRP A 112 14.02 1.88 10.57
C TRP A 112 15.09 2.20 11.63
N ARG A 113 14.81 1.95 12.91
CA ARG A 113 15.80 2.12 14.00
C ARG A 113 17.01 1.20 13.87
N GLN A 114 16.80 -0.02 13.40
CA GLN A 114 17.87 -0.99 13.19
C GLN A 114 18.61 -0.77 11.85
N ASN A 115 18.21 0.22 11.04
CA ASN A 115 18.67 0.43 9.66
C ASN A 115 18.57 -0.84 8.80
N VAL A 116 17.59 -1.70 9.12
CA VAL A 116 17.35 -2.97 8.43
C VAL A 116 16.33 -2.71 7.35
N LEU A 117 16.79 -2.72 6.10
CA LEU A 117 15.90 -2.64 4.94
C LEU A 117 14.88 -3.78 4.97
N ALA A 118 13.66 -3.48 4.50
CA ALA A 118 12.69 -4.54 4.28
C ALA A 118 13.26 -5.56 3.28
N ARG A 119 13.53 -6.80 3.72
CA ARG A 119 14.02 -7.87 2.82
C ARG A 119 13.20 -7.94 1.53
N ALA A 120 13.94 -8.12 0.43
CA ALA A 120 13.56 -8.32 -0.96
C ALA A 120 12.06 -8.55 -1.23
N GLY A 121 11.47 -7.57 -1.91
CA GLY A 121 10.15 -7.61 -2.54
C GLY A 121 10.05 -6.44 -3.51
N TRP A 122 9.11 -6.51 -4.46
CA TRP A 122 8.86 -5.37 -5.36
C TRP A 122 8.40 -4.18 -4.54
N SER A 123 8.99 -3.00 -4.81
CA SER A 123 8.56 -1.76 -4.16
C SER A 123 7.07 -1.53 -4.43
N ALA A 124 6.36 -0.89 -3.50
CA ALA A 124 4.95 -0.56 -3.70
C ALA A 124 4.73 0.30 -4.96
N ARG A 125 5.72 1.16 -5.29
CA ARG A 125 5.76 1.93 -6.55
C ARG A 125 5.85 1.03 -7.78
N THR A 126 6.72 0.02 -7.75
CA THR A 126 6.85 -0.95 -8.84
C THR A 126 5.58 -1.76 -9.02
N GLN A 127 4.96 -2.21 -7.92
CA GLN A 127 3.67 -2.92 -7.96
C GLN A 127 2.58 -2.03 -8.57
N LEU A 128 2.50 -0.76 -8.15
CA LEU A 128 1.57 0.20 -8.71
C LEU A 128 1.78 0.40 -10.21
N LEU A 129 3.04 0.58 -10.64
CA LEU A 129 3.36 0.71 -12.07
C LEU A 129 2.89 -0.50 -12.85
N VAL A 130 3.24 -1.72 -12.41
CA VAL A 130 2.82 -2.95 -13.08
C VAL A 130 1.29 -3.04 -13.16
N TRP A 131 0.58 -2.72 -12.08
CA TRP A 131 -0.88 -2.72 -12.10
C TRP A 131 -1.47 -1.66 -13.01
N SER A 132 -0.91 -0.44 -13.04
CA SER A 132 -1.32 0.61 -13.98
C SER A 132 -1.12 0.17 -15.43
N TYR A 133 0.02 -0.46 -15.75
CA TYR A 133 0.26 -1.05 -17.06
C TYR A 133 -0.80 -2.11 -17.39
N VAL A 134 -1.02 -3.09 -16.50
CA VAL A 134 -2.03 -4.14 -16.71
C VAL A 134 -3.43 -3.55 -16.92
N MET A 135 -3.82 -2.54 -16.14
CA MET A 135 -5.11 -1.86 -16.26
C MET A 135 -5.24 -1.15 -17.62
N VAL A 136 -4.27 -0.32 -18.00
CA VAL A 136 -4.30 0.46 -19.24
C VAL A 136 -4.29 -0.45 -20.47
N PHE A 137 -3.37 -1.41 -20.53
CA PHE A 137 -3.28 -2.34 -21.66
C PHE A 137 -4.47 -3.30 -21.71
N GLY A 138 -4.99 -3.73 -20.56
CA GLY A 138 -6.22 -4.52 -20.48
C GLY A 138 -7.44 -3.75 -21.00
N LEU A 139 -7.60 -2.49 -20.58
CA LEU A 139 -8.65 -1.59 -21.06
C LEU A 139 -8.54 -1.33 -22.56
N LEU A 140 -7.34 -1.05 -23.05
CA LEU A 140 -7.08 -0.79 -24.47
C LEU A 140 -7.34 -2.04 -25.32
N GLY A 141 -6.85 -3.21 -24.88
CA GLY A 141 -7.11 -4.48 -25.54
C GLY A 141 -8.60 -4.81 -25.60
N TYR A 142 -9.33 -4.58 -24.49
CA TYR A 142 -10.78 -4.75 -24.45
C TYR A 142 -11.51 -3.77 -25.38
N ALA A 143 -11.11 -2.50 -25.40
CA ALA A 143 -11.67 -1.49 -26.29
C ALA A 143 -11.46 -1.86 -27.77
N VAL A 144 -10.25 -2.27 -28.15
CA VAL A 144 -9.94 -2.72 -29.52
C VAL A 144 -10.78 -3.95 -29.88
N PHE A 145 -10.88 -4.94 -29.00
CA PHE A 145 -11.67 -6.15 -29.22
C PHE A 145 -13.17 -5.87 -29.38
N THR A 146 -13.69 -4.91 -28.62
CA THR A 146 -15.11 -4.55 -28.71
C THR A 146 -15.41 -3.70 -29.95
N LEU A 147 -14.50 -2.79 -30.33
CA LEU A 147 -14.60 -2.01 -31.56
C LEU A 147 -14.47 -2.87 -32.81
N SER A 148 -13.61 -3.89 -32.81
CA SER A 148 -13.46 -4.79 -33.97
C SER A 148 -14.65 -5.73 -34.17
N ARG A 149 -15.55 -5.82 -33.18
CA ARG A 149 -16.79 -6.62 -33.26
C ARG A 149 -18.05 -5.80 -33.56
N MET A 150 -17.96 -4.48 -33.58
CA MET A 150 -19.04 -3.58 -33.98
C MET A 150 -18.95 -3.28 -35.47
#